data_AF-A0A1G5D1N4-F1
#
_entry.id   AF-A0A1G5D1N4-F1
#
_cell.length_a   1.000
_cell.length_b   1.000
_cell.length_c   1.000
_cell.angle_alpha   90.00
_cell.angle_beta   90.00
_cell.angle_gamma   90.00
#
_symmetry.space_group_name_H-M   'P 1'
#
loop_
_entity.id
_entity.type
_entity.pdbx_description
1 polymer ?
#
loop_
_entity_poly.entity_id
_entity_poly.type
_entity_poly.pdbx_seq_one_letter_code
_entity_poly.pdbx_strand_id
1 'polypeptide(L)'
;MRNTLIILISILFFGCGAKKQTATKSNDIFAEAQEMIKNEQWKQAEERLNTLITLYPNNADLYFKRGYVREMDLRYEECIPDFTKAISLKPSMHTARTNRGFAYRNLEQYEKAIADFTAELAVNPNAYSYEHRSQVYYLTKEYGKALTDVNKSIQKDPNNSISFKTRALIYKATDLKKEACADKQTALELNILEKYPKYETDISELVEYCRE
;
A
#
# COMPACT_ATOMS: atom_id res chain seq x y z
N MET A 1 -50.11 -62.39 -8.42
CA MET A 1 -49.99 -61.68 -7.13
C MET A 1 -48.78 -60.78 -7.20
N ARG A 2 -49.00 -59.48 -6.95
CA ARG A 2 -47.99 -58.41 -6.91
C ARG A 2 -46.85 -58.75 -5.94
N ASN A 3 -45.62 -58.46 -6.33
CA ASN A 3 -44.67 -57.91 -5.37
C ASN A 3 -43.75 -56.91 -6.08
N THR A 4 -44.03 -55.64 -5.80
CA THR A 4 -43.49 -54.46 -6.45
C THR A 4 -42.08 -54.18 -5.92
N LEU A 5 -41.15 -53.99 -6.86
CA LEU A 5 -39.81 -53.46 -6.67
C LEU A 5 -39.89 -52.02 -6.15
N ILE A 6 -39.41 -51.73 -4.93
CA ILE A 6 -39.23 -50.36 -4.43
C ILE A 6 -37.76 -49.99 -4.61
N ILE A 7 -37.48 -49.26 -5.69
CA ILE A 7 -36.20 -48.56 -5.88
C ILE A 7 -36.34 -47.21 -5.16
N LEU A 8 -35.72 -47.08 -4.00
CA LEU A 8 -35.53 -45.79 -3.33
C LEU A 8 -34.44 -45.02 -4.08
N ILE A 9 -34.84 -44.18 -5.03
CA ILE A 9 -33.99 -43.13 -5.59
C ILE A 9 -33.93 -42.00 -4.55
N SER A 10 -32.92 -42.05 -3.69
CA SER A 10 -32.56 -40.96 -2.78
C SER A 10 -31.99 -39.81 -3.61
N ILE A 11 -32.85 -38.89 -4.06
CA ILE A 11 -32.42 -37.71 -4.80
C ILE A 11 -31.66 -36.77 -3.85
N LEU A 12 -30.34 -36.70 -4.01
CA LEU A 12 -29.48 -35.69 -3.41
C LEU A 12 -29.80 -34.30 -4.00
N PHE A 13 -30.81 -33.61 -3.48
CA PHE A 13 -31.14 -32.22 -3.81
C PHE A 13 -30.62 -31.20 -2.77
N PHE A 14 -29.46 -31.45 -2.15
CA PHE A 14 -28.92 -30.56 -1.10
C PHE A 14 -27.82 -29.57 -1.56
N GLY A 15 -27.58 -29.42 -2.87
CA GLY A 15 -26.43 -28.65 -3.36
C GLY A 15 -26.65 -27.16 -3.67
N CYS A 16 -27.88 -26.73 -3.97
CA CYS A 16 -28.12 -25.41 -4.59
C CYS A 16 -28.49 -24.30 -3.57
N GLY A 17 -29.32 -24.62 -2.57
CA GLY A 17 -29.79 -23.64 -1.58
C GLY A 17 -28.69 -23.13 -0.64
N ALA A 18 -27.84 -24.03 -0.13
CA ALA A 18 -26.75 -23.68 0.77
C ALA A 18 -25.70 -22.79 0.10
N LYS A 19 -25.30 -23.10 -1.15
CA LYS A 19 -24.35 -22.28 -1.92
C LYS A 19 -24.87 -20.87 -2.18
N LYS A 20 -26.15 -20.73 -2.49
CA LYS A 20 -26.79 -19.42 -2.73
C LYS A 20 -26.85 -18.59 -1.44
N GLN A 21 -27.20 -19.20 -0.31
CA GLN A 21 -27.27 -18.52 0.98
C GLN A 21 -25.89 -18.10 1.50
N THR A 22 -24.86 -18.96 1.35
CA THR A 22 -23.48 -18.61 1.69
C THR A 22 -22.96 -17.46 0.84
N ALA A 23 -23.26 -17.45 -0.46
CA ALA A 23 -22.87 -16.37 -1.37
C ALA A 23 -23.56 -15.03 -1.04
N THR A 24 -24.83 -15.04 -0.67
CA THR A 24 -25.53 -13.82 -0.21
C THR A 24 -24.89 -13.29 1.07
N LYS A 25 -24.69 -14.15 2.08
CA LYS A 25 -24.06 -13.76 3.35
C LYS A 25 -22.64 -13.21 3.18
N SER A 26 -21.84 -13.80 2.30
CA SER A 26 -20.49 -13.28 2.03
C SER A 26 -20.53 -11.90 1.38
N ASN A 27 -21.44 -11.68 0.44
CA ASN A 27 -21.57 -10.38 -0.24
C ASN A 27 -21.95 -9.27 0.73
N ASP A 28 -22.85 -9.56 1.68
CA ASP A 28 -23.23 -8.62 2.74
C ASP A 28 -22.02 -8.24 3.61
N ILE A 29 -21.23 -9.24 4.03
CA ILE A 29 -20.00 -9.02 4.83
C ILE A 29 -18.96 -8.20 4.05
N PHE A 30 -18.83 -8.44 2.74
CA PHE A 30 -17.94 -7.63 1.88
C PHE A 30 -18.35 -6.16 1.86
N ALA A 31 -19.65 -5.88 1.68
CA ALA A 31 -20.16 -4.52 1.66
C ALA A 31 -19.97 -3.81 3.02
N GLU A 32 -20.24 -4.51 4.12
CA GLU A 32 -19.98 -4.02 5.47
C GLU A 32 -18.51 -3.65 5.67
N ALA A 33 -17.59 -4.55 5.29
CA ALA A 33 -16.15 -4.29 5.40
C ALA A 33 -15.72 -3.06 4.61
N GLN A 34 -16.26 -2.87 3.39
CA GLN A 34 -15.93 -1.70 2.56
C GLN A 34 -16.44 -0.40 3.17
N GLU A 35 -17.64 -0.39 3.72
CA GLU A 35 -18.19 0.79 4.37
C GLU A 35 -17.40 1.14 5.64
N MET A 36 -17.01 0.14 6.43
CA MET A 36 -16.15 0.32 7.59
C MET A 36 -14.78 0.90 7.20
N ILE A 37 -14.17 0.42 6.11
CA ILE A 37 -12.90 0.97 5.59
C ILE A 37 -13.07 2.45 5.20
N LYS A 38 -14.16 2.79 4.52
CA LYS A 38 -14.43 4.17 4.09
C LYS A 38 -14.62 5.12 5.28
N ASN A 39 -15.21 4.62 6.37
CA ASN A 39 -15.45 5.37 7.59
C ASN A 39 -14.32 5.23 8.63
N GLU A 40 -13.16 4.69 8.21
CA GLU A 40 -11.97 4.53 9.05
C GLU A 40 -12.17 3.66 10.31
N GLN A 41 -13.16 2.76 10.27
CA GLN A 41 -13.48 1.82 11.34
C GLN A 41 -12.59 0.58 11.27
N TRP A 42 -11.26 0.78 11.39
CA TRP A 42 -10.25 -0.22 11.08
C TRP A 42 -10.44 -1.55 11.80
N LYS A 43 -10.69 -1.52 13.12
CA LYS A 43 -10.92 -2.75 13.91
C LYS A 43 -12.15 -3.53 13.44
N GLN A 44 -13.25 -2.84 13.15
CA GLN A 44 -14.49 -3.50 12.71
C GLN A 44 -14.32 -4.08 11.30
N ALA A 45 -13.66 -3.34 10.41
CA ALA A 45 -13.32 -3.82 9.07
C ALA A 45 -12.46 -5.09 9.14
N GLU A 46 -11.46 -5.14 10.03
CA GLU A 46 -10.61 -6.32 10.22
C GLU A 46 -11.42 -7.55 10.63
N GLU A 47 -12.37 -7.43 11.56
CA GLU A 47 -13.24 -8.56 11.97
C GLU A 47 -14.07 -9.13 10.81
N ARG A 48 -14.60 -8.25 9.95
CA ARG A 48 -15.31 -8.67 8.74
C ARG A 48 -14.38 -9.37 7.75
N LEU A 49 -13.18 -8.83 7.55
CA LEU A 49 -12.17 -9.43 6.69
C LEU A 49 -11.68 -10.78 7.22
N ASN A 50 -11.54 -10.96 8.54
CA ASN A 50 -11.22 -12.26 9.15
C ASN A 50 -12.28 -13.31 8.85
N THR A 51 -13.56 -12.91 8.92
CA THR A 51 -14.68 -13.79 8.56
C THR A 51 -14.61 -14.18 7.08
N LEU A 52 -14.36 -13.21 6.19
CA LEU A 52 -14.24 -13.47 4.76
C LEU A 52 -13.04 -14.36 4.41
N ILE A 53 -11.88 -14.16 5.05
CA ILE A 53 -10.69 -14.99 4.85
C ILE A 53 -10.95 -16.43 5.27
N THR A 54 -11.73 -16.65 6.35
CA THR A 54 -12.15 -17.99 6.77
C THR A 54 -13.00 -18.67 5.70
N LEU A 55 -13.88 -17.93 5.02
CA LEU A 55 -14.73 -18.45 3.95
C LEU A 55 -13.96 -18.64 2.62
N TYR A 56 -12.96 -17.78 2.35
CA TYR A 56 -12.22 -17.73 1.10
C TYR A 56 -10.70 -17.63 1.33
N PRO A 57 -10.05 -18.68 1.87
CA PRO A 57 -8.65 -18.62 2.32
C PRO A 57 -7.62 -18.47 1.20
N ASN A 58 -8.03 -18.59 -0.07
CA ASN A 58 -7.16 -18.42 -1.24
C ASN A 58 -7.47 -17.13 -2.02
N ASN A 59 -8.23 -16.19 -1.44
CA ASN A 59 -8.53 -14.91 -2.08
C ASN A 59 -7.46 -13.86 -1.71
N ALA A 60 -6.60 -13.54 -2.67
CA ALA A 60 -5.51 -12.57 -2.48
C ALA A 60 -6.01 -11.16 -2.09
N ASP A 61 -7.15 -10.73 -2.63
CA ASP A 61 -7.68 -9.37 -2.40
C ASP A 61 -8.15 -9.19 -0.96
N LEU A 62 -8.59 -10.27 -0.29
CA LEU A 62 -8.95 -10.23 1.13
C LEU A 62 -7.74 -10.01 2.04
N TYR A 63 -6.64 -10.72 1.79
CA TYR A 63 -5.39 -10.50 2.51
C TYR A 63 -4.86 -9.10 2.26
N PHE A 64 -4.87 -8.62 1.01
CA PHE A 64 -4.48 -7.25 0.70
C PHE A 64 -5.33 -6.22 1.45
N LYS A 65 -6.66 -6.37 1.47
CA LYS A 65 -7.57 -5.46 2.20
C LYS A 65 -7.31 -5.48 3.70
N ARG A 66 -7.05 -6.65 4.31
CA ARG A 66 -6.74 -6.74 5.75
C ARG A 66 -5.37 -6.13 6.07
N GLY A 67 -4.39 -6.36 5.21
CA GLY A 67 -3.09 -5.70 5.28
C GLY A 67 -3.23 -4.17 5.21
N TYR A 68 -4.02 -3.66 4.27
CA TYR A 68 -4.31 -2.23 4.15
C TYR A 68 -4.98 -1.66 5.40
N VAL A 69 -6.00 -2.35 5.94
CA VAL A 69 -6.66 -1.93 7.20
C VAL A 69 -5.67 -1.84 8.36
N ARG A 70 -4.77 -2.82 8.49
CA ARG A 70 -3.74 -2.82 9.53
C ARG A 70 -2.69 -1.73 9.31
N GLU A 71 -2.32 -1.47 8.06
CA GLU A 71 -1.41 -0.37 7.70
C GLU A 71 -2.02 1.00 8.05
N MET A 72 -3.30 1.22 7.74
CA MET A 72 -4.01 2.46 8.10
C MET A 72 -4.16 2.64 9.61
N ASP A 73 -4.22 1.53 10.36
CA ASP A 73 -4.20 1.48 11.82
C ASP A 73 -2.75 1.49 12.40
N LEU A 74 -1.75 1.83 11.57
CA LEU A 74 -0.31 1.94 11.90
C LEU A 74 0.34 0.65 12.44
N ARG A 75 -0.31 -0.51 12.25
CA ARG A 75 0.18 -1.84 12.68
C ARG A 75 1.00 -2.50 11.58
N TYR A 76 2.16 -1.90 11.30
CA TYR A 76 3.02 -2.30 10.18
C TYR A 76 3.56 -3.74 10.28
N GLU A 77 3.87 -4.22 11.49
CA GLU A 77 4.34 -5.60 11.69
C GLU A 77 3.26 -6.63 11.32
N GLU A 78 1.99 -6.29 11.57
CA GLU A 78 0.86 -7.18 11.36
C GLU A 78 0.32 -7.16 9.93
N CYS A 79 0.60 -6.10 9.15
CA CYS A 79 0.19 -6.03 7.74
C CYS A 79 1.16 -6.76 6.80
N ILE A 80 2.45 -6.89 7.16
CA ILE A 80 3.47 -7.55 6.33
C ILE A 80 3.11 -9.00 5.98
N PRO A 81 2.66 -9.87 6.91
CA PRO A 81 2.23 -11.23 6.58
C PRO A 81 1.06 -11.26 5.60
N ASP A 82 0.13 -10.31 5.70
CA ASP A 82 -1.04 -10.20 4.83
C ASP A 82 -0.64 -9.80 3.41
N PHE A 83 0.20 -8.77 3.26
CA PHE A 83 0.73 -8.41 1.93
C PHE A 83 1.57 -9.55 1.35
N THR A 84 2.38 -10.24 2.16
CA THR A 84 3.15 -11.40 1.73
C THR A 84 2.25 -12.52 1.23
N LYS A 85 1.16 -12.82 1.94
CA LYS A 85 0.18 -13.82 1.51
C LYS A 85 -0.53 -13.40 0.23
N ALA A 86 -0.93 -12.13 0.11
CA ALA A 86 -1.54 -11.59 -1.11
C ALA A 86 -0.61 -11.73 -2.33
N ILE A 87 0.68 -11.37 -2.19
CA ILE A 87 1.70 -11.54 -3.24
C ILE A 87 1.88 -13.01 -3.60
N SER A 88 1.92 -13.92 -2.61
CA SER A 88 2.07 -15.35 -2.88
C SER A 88 0.90 -15.94 -3.67
N LEU A 89 -0.33 -15.47 -3.41
CA LEU A 89 -1.54 -15.92 -4.08
C LEU A 89 -1.71 -15.26 -5.46
N LYS A 90 -1.28 -14.00 -5.61
CA LYS A 90 -1.34 -13.23 -6.84
C LYS A 90 -0.02 -12.47 -7.04
N PRO A 91 1.00 -13.11 -7.66
CA PRO A 91 2.31 -12.49 -7.85
C PRO A 91 2.29 -11.18 -8.63
N SER A 92 1.28 -10.94 -9.46
CA SER A 92 1.08 -9.68 -10.20
C SER A 92 0.43 -8.56 -9.37
N MET A 93 0.20 -8.76 -8.07
CA MET A 93 -0.38 -7.72 -7.20
C MET A 93 0.70 -6.72 -6.74
N HIS A 94 1.08 -5.85 -7.67
CA HIS A 94 2.04 -4.76 -7.50
C HIS A 94 1.76 -3.89 -6.28
N THR A 95 0.50 -3.49 -6.08
CA THR A 95 0.07 -2.68 -4.93
C THR A 95 0.41 -3.32 -3.59
N ALA A 96 0.30 -4.66 -3.47
CA ALA A 96 0.67 -5.34 -2.22
C ALA A 96 2.19 -5.28 -1.96
N ARG A 97 3.03 -5.31 -3.01
CA ARG A 97 4.49 -5.11 -2.85
C ARG A 97 4.79 -3.69 -2.42
N THR A 98 4.17 -2.69 -3.05
CA THR A 98 4.37 -1.28 -2.69
C THR A 98 3.99 -1.01 -1.23
N ASN A 99 2.82 -1.48 -0.78
CA ASN A 99 2.39 -1.30 0.61
C ASN A 99 3.27 -2.08 1.60
N ARG A 100 3.74 -3.27 1.24
CA ARG A 100 4.72 -3.99 2.06
C ARG A 100 6.06 -3.24 2.15
N GLY A 101 6.51 -2.63 1.06
CA GLY A 101 7.66 -1.73 1.04
C GLY A 101 7.50 -0.53 1.98
N PHE A 102 6.31 0.08 2.01
CA PHE A 102 6.01 1.14 2.99
C PHE A 102 6.01 0.63 4.42
N ALA A 103 5.42 -0.52 4.70
CA ALA A 103 5.45 -1.13 6.03
C ALA A 103 6.89 -1.40 6.49
N TYR A 104 7.74 -1.96 5.62
CA TYR A 104 9.16 -2.15 5.92
C TYR A 104 9.88 -0.82 6.17
N ARG A 105 9.63 0.23 5.37
CA ARG A 105 10.23 1.55 5.59
C ARG A 105 9.84 2.13 6.95
N ASN A 106 8.56 2.05 7.33
CA ASN A 106 8.08 2.56 8.62
C ASN A 106 8.64 1.78 9.82
N LEU A 107 9.03 0.52 9.62
CA LEU A 107 9.75 -0.29 10.60
C LEU A 107 11.27 -0.19 10.48
N GLU A 108 11.78 0.77 9.71
CA GLU A 108 13.21 0.98 9.45
C GLU A 108 13.94 -0.24 8.85
N GLN A 109 13.20 -1.18 8.27
CA GLN A 109 13.74 -2.34 7.54
C GLN A 109 14.05 -1.96 6.09
N TYR A 110 14.99 -1.02 5.92
CA TYR A 110 15.22 -0.32 4.66
C TYR A 110 15.65 -1.23 3.51
N GLU A 111 16.46 -2.26 3.74
CA GLU A 111 16.88 -3.19 2.69
C GLU A 111 15.70 -3.94 2.08
N LYS A 112 14.73 -4.34 2.92
CA LYS A 112 13.51 -5.01 2.45
C LYS A 112 12.60 -4.04 1.70
N ALA A 113 12.49 -2.81 2.16
CA ALA A 113 11.75 -1.76 1.44
C ALA A 113 12.35 -1.48 0.07
N ILE A 114 13.67 -1.34 -0.03
CA ILE A 114 14.40 -1.17 -1.29
C ILE A 114 14.17 -2.36 -2.22
N ALA A 115 14.18 -3.59 -1.70
CA ALA A 115 13.92 -4.79 -2.49
C ALA A 115 12.50 -4.77 -3.09
N ASP A 116 11.47 -4.46 -2.29
CA ASP A 116 10.08 -4.38 -2.76
C ASP A 116 9.89 -3.25 -3.80
N PHE A 117 10.43 -2.05 -3.56
CA PHE A 117 10.34 -0.95 -4.53
C PHE A 117 11.16 -1.21 -5.80
N THR A 118 12.28 -1.94 -5.70
CA THR A 118 13.06 -2.34 -6.89
C THR A 118 12.30 -3.37 -7.72
N ALA A 119 11.64 -4.34 -7.08
CA ALA A 119 10.78 -5.30 -7.76
C ALA A 119 9.57 -4.60 -8.42
N GLU A 120 9.04 -3.54 -7.83
CA GLU A 120 7.98 -2.73 -8.43
C GLU A 120 8.49 -1.95 -9.66
N LEU A 121 9.64 -1.29 -9.55
CA LEU A 121 10.26 -0.58 -10.67
C LEU A 121 10.57 -1.48 -11.88
N ALA A 122 10.84 -2.77 -11.65
CA ALA A 122 11.06 -3.75 -12.72
C ALA A 122 9.78 -4.02 -13.54
N VAL A 123 8.60 -3.74 -13.00
CA VAL A 123 7.31 -4.02 -13.67
C VAL A 123 6.56 -2.74 -14.04
N ASN A 124 6.60 -1.73 -13.19
CA ASN A 124 5.93 -0.45 -13.41
C ASN A 124 6.87 0.73 -13.06
N PRO A 125 7.75 1.13 -14.00
CA PRO A 125 8.68 2.24 -13.82
C PRO A 125 8.00 3.61 -14.01
N ASN A 126 7.18 3.99 -13.02
CA ASN A 126 6.50 5.28 -12.96
C ASN A 126 7.17 6.24 -11.94
N ALA A 127 6.70 7.48 -11.89
CA ALA A 127 7.23 8.51 -10.99
C ALA A 127 7.21 8.06 -9.51
N TYR A 128 6.06 7.58 -9.03
CA TYR A 128 5.89 7.11 -7.64
C TYR A 128 6.85 5.97 -7.28
N SER A 129 7.04 4.99 -8.16
CA SER A 129 7.96 3.88 -7.91
C SER A 129 9.41 4.35 -7.70
N TYR A 130 9.85 5.37 -8.46
CA TYR A 130 11.17 5.98 -8.26
C TYR A 130 11.21 6.84 -6.97
N GLU A 131 10.18 7.64 -6.73
CA GLU A 131 10.06 8.49 -5.54
C GLU A 131 10.10 7.67 -4.24
N HIS A 132 9.35 6.58 -4.15
CA HIS A 132 9.33 5.72 -2.96
C HIS A 132 10.72 5.15 -2.65
N ARG A 133 11.44 4.65 -3.67
CA ARG A 133 12.79 4.11 -3.46
C ARG A 133 13.80 5.20 -3.13
N SER A 134 13.67 6.37 -3.76
CA SER A 134 14.50 7.54 -3.44
C SER A 134 14.36 7.95 -1.98
N GLN A 135 13.16 7.92 -1.41
CA GLN A 135 12.95 8.24 0.00
C GLN A 135 13.71 7.27 0.90
N VAL A 136 13.71 5.98 0.58
CA VAL A 136 14.47 4.99 1.38
C VAL A 136 15.97 5.21 1.23
N TYR A 137 16.48 5.48 0.02
CA TYR A 137 17.89 5.82 -0.17
C TYR A 137 18.30 7.11 0.56
N TYR A 138 17.40 8.09 0.67
CA TYR A 138 17.64 9.27 1.49
C TYR A 138 17.78 8.91 2.98
N LEU A 139 16.90 8.05 3.50
CA LEU A 139 16.94 7.58 4.90
C LEU A 139 18.21 6.76 5.19
N THR A 140 18.69 5.97 4.23
CA THR A 140 19.96 5.23 4.35
C THR A 140 21.19 6.08 4.03
N LYS A 141 21.02 7.39 3.79
CA LYS A 141 22.08 8.36 3.43
C LYS A 141 22.82 8.03 2.13
N GLU A 142 22.23 7.21 1.27
CA GLU A 142 22.73 6.89 -0.07
C GLU A 142 22.34 7.99 -1.07
N TYR A 143 22.75 9.23 -0.78
CA TYR A 143 22.28 10.44 -1.45
C TYR A 143 22.45 10.42 -2.97
N GLY A 144 23.51 9.81 -3.50
CA GLY A 144 23.70 9.69 -4.95
C GLY A 144 22.65 8.79 -5.63
N LYS A 145 22.26 7.69 -4.98
CA LYS A 145 21.19 6.81 -5.46
C LYS A 145 19.82 7.49 -5.31
N ALA A 146 19.61 8.16 -4.19
CA ALA A 146 18.40 8.94 -3.94
C ALA A 146 18.22 10.03 -5.02
N LEU A 147 19.26 10.82 -5.28
CA LEU A 147 19.24 11.88 -6.30
C LEU A 147 18.98 11.32 -7.70
N THR A 148 19.56 10.16 -8.02
CA THR A 148 19.31 9.47 -9.30
C THR A 148 17.83 9.11 -9.48
N ASP A 149 17.21 8.52 -8.44
CA ASP A 149 15.81 8.09 -8.52
C ASP A 149 14.85 9.28 -8.46
N VAL A 150 15.05 10.25 -7.59
CA VAL A 150 14.16 11.43 -7.51
C VAL A 150 14.19 12.26 -8.80
N ASN A 151 15.35 12.35 -9.49
CA ASN A 151 15.43 13.01 -10.79
C ASN A 151 14.63 12.25 -11.86
N LYS A 152 14.66 10.92 -11.85
CA LYS A 152 13.80 10.10 -12.74
C LYS A 152 12.32 10.28 -12.40
N SER A 153 11.97 10.38 -11.12
CA SER A 153 10.60 10.68 -10.71
C SER A 153 10.11 12.01 -11.29
N ILE A 154 10.88 13.09 -11.11
CA ILE A 154 10.55 14.42 -11.63
C ILE A 154 10.51 14.43 -13.17
N GLN A 155 11.39 13.68 -13.84
CA GLN A 155 11.34 13.53 -15.29
C GLN A 155 10.04 12.87 -15.77
N LYS A 156 9.51 11.90 -15.00
CA LYS A 156 8.26 11.19 -15.32
C LYS A 156 7.01 11.98 -14.96
N ASP A 157 7.05 12.70 -13.84
CA ASP A 157 5.99 13.59 -13.39
C ASP A 157 6.59 14.89 -12.85
N PRO A 158 6.66 15.94 -13.68
CA PRO A 158 7.14 17.26 -13.26
C PRO A 158 6.25 17.96 -12.23
N ASN A 159 5.07 17.41 -11.91
CA ASN A 159 4.15 17.96 -10.91
C ASN A 159 4.16 17.17 -9.59
N ASN A 160 5.07 16.21 -9.43
CA ASN A 160 5.20 15.44 -8.19
C ASN A 160 5.89 16.27 -7.09
N SER A 161 5.07 16.92 -6.26
CA SER A 161 5.54 17.79 -5.17
C SER A 161 6.39 17.05 -4.12
N ILE A 162 6.09 15.76 -3.87
CA ILE A 162 6.86 14.93 -2.94
C ILE A 162 8.28 14.72 -3.46
N SER A 163 8.45 14.56 -4.77
CA SER A 163 9.78 14.39 -5.38
C SER A 163 10.64 15.64 -5.21
N PHE A 164 10.07 16.84 -5.42
CA PHE A 164 10.79 18.08 -5.14
C PHE A 164 11.15 18.24 -3.66
N LYS A 165 10.23 17.92 -2.74
CA LYS A 165 10.53 17.90 -1.31
C LYS A 165 11.68 16.94 -0.99
N THR A 166 11.64 15.70 -1.49
CA THR A 166 12.70 14.72 -1.27
C THR A 166 14.03 15.17 -1.84
N ARG A 167 14.05 15.79 -3.03
CA ARG A 167 15.28 16.32 -3.62
C ARG A 167 15.83 17.52 -2.85
N ALA A 168 14.96 18.39 -2.33
CA ALA A 168 15.35 19.48 -1.44
C ALA A 168 16.02 18.98 -0.15
N LEU A 169 15.47 17.92 0.47
CA LEU A 169 16.05 17.28 1.65
C LEU A 169 17.42 16.66 1.35
N ILE A 170 17.58 16.03 0.18
CA ILE A 170 18.89 15.51 -0.27
C ILE A 170 19.89 16.66 -0.43
N TYR A 171 19.51 17.75 -1.10
CA TYR A 171 20.39 18.90 -1.28
C TYR A 171 20.77 19.58 0.03
N LYS A 172 19.84 19.71 0.98
CA LYS A 172 20.12 20.17 2.35
C LYS A 172 21.17 19.26 3.01
N ALA A 173 20.99 17.94 2.92
CA ALA A 173 21.91 16.98 3.53
C ALA A 173 23.31 16.98 2.88
N THR A 174 23.44 17.48 1.65
CA THR A 174 24.71 17.62 0.93
C THR A 174 25.22 19.06 0.84
N ASP A 175 24.67 19.97 1.65
CA ASP A 175 25.04 21.39 1.73
C ASP A 175 24.92 22.18 0.41
N LEU A 176 23.93 21.82 -0.41
CA LEU A 176 23.58 22.50 -1.66
C LEU A 176 22.38 23.42 -1.42
N LYS A 177 22.63 24.51 -0.68
CA LYS A 177 21.58 25.39 -0.15
C LYS A 177 20.69 26.02 -1.23
N LYS A 178 21.28 26.50 -2.32
CA LYS A 178 20.55 27.17 -3.40
C LYS A 178 19.55 26.21 -4.04
N GLU A 179 19.99 24.99 -4.32
CA GLU A 179 19.22 23.92 -4.92
C GLU A 179 18.12 23.44 -3.98
N ALA A 180 18.42 23.27 -2.68
CA ALA A 180 17.45 22.91 -1.67
C ALA A 180 16.30 23.92 -1.58
N CYS A 181 16.63 25.22 -1.55
CA CYS A 181 15.64 26.28 -1.46
C CYS A 181 14.77 26.41 -2.71
N ALA A 182 15.35 26.20 -3.90
CA ALA A 182 14.62 26.18 -5.15
C ALA A 182 13.60 25.02 -5.19
N ASP A 183 14.03 23.80 -4.88
CA ASP A 183 13.14 22.64 -4.89
C ASP A 183 12.05 22.70 -3.81
N LYS A 184 12.38 23.19 -2.61
CA LYS A 184 11.39 23.47 -1.57
C LYS A 184 10.32 24.43 -2.08
N GLN A 185 10.71 25.50 -2.77
CA GLN A 185 9.77 26.46 -3.33
C GLN A 185 8.86 25.81 -4.37
N THR A 186 9.41 24.98 -5.27
CA THR A 186 8.60 24.22 -6.23
C THR A 186 7.64 23.24 -5.54
N ALA A 187 8.05 22.57 -4.46
CA ALA A 187 7.16 21.69 -3.70
C ALA A 187 5.96 22.45 -3.11
N LEU A 188 6.18 23.67 -2.61
CA LEU A 188 5.12 24.56 -2.10
C LEU A 188 4.19 25.05 -3.21
N GLU A 189 4.73 25.46 -4.36
CA GLU A 189 3.94 25.86 -5.55
C GLU A 189 3.07 24.74 -6.09
N LEU A 190 3.49 23.49 -5.91
CA LEU A 190 2.73 22.30 -6.25
C LEU A 190 1.76 21.85 -5.13
N ASN A 191 1.51 22.71 -4.15
CA ASN A 191 0.58 22.55 -3.04
C ASN A 191 0.86 21.30 -2.18
N ILE A 192 2.12 21.03 -1.84
CA ILE A 192 2.48 19.84 -1.05
C ILE A 192 1.73 19.75 0.29
N LEU A 193 1.58 20.86 1.01
CA LEU A 193 0.95 20.85 2.33
C LEU A 193 -0.57 20.68 2.28
N GLU A 194 -1.21 21.16 1.22
CA GLU A 194 -2.64 20.93 0.99
C GLU A 194 -2.91 19.45 0.68
N LYS A 195 -2.08 18.85 -0.19
CA LYS A 195 -2.24 17.45 -0.62
C LYS A 195 -1.77 16.46 0.45
N TYR A 196 -0.71 16.82 1.18
CA TYR A 196 0.00 15.93 2.09
C TYR A 196 0.42 16.66 3.38
N PRO A 197 -0.53 16.98 4.29
CA PRO A 197 -0.23 17.68 5.55
C PRO A 197 0.85 17.00 6.40
N LYS A 198 0.99 15.67 6.28
CA LYS A 198 2.03 14.89 6.96
C LYS A 198 3.48 15.33 6.69
N TYR A 199 3.73 16.15 5.65
CA TYR A 199 5.06 16.69 5.33
C TYR A 199 5.29 18.11 5.86
N GLU A 200 4.43 18.63 6.73
CA GLU A 200 4.60 19.95 7.36
C GLU A 200 5.94 20.09 8.09
N THR A 201 6.38 19.06 8.82
CA THR A 201 7.68 19.06 9.51
C THR A 201 8.85 19.19 8.53
N ASP A 202 8.90 18.34 7.49
CA ASP A 202 9.95 18.37 6.47
C ASP A 202 10.06 19.75 5.79
N ILE A 203 8.90 20.34 5.45
CA ILE A 203 8.85 21.64 4.79
C ILE A 203 9.25 22.76 5.74
N SER A 204 8.84 22.70 7.00
CA SER A 204 9.22 23.71 8.01
C SER A 204 10.73 23.74 8.24
N GLU A 205 11.36 22.56 8.34
CA GLU A 205 12.81 22.43 8.46
C GLU A 205 13.53 23.02 7.23
N LEU A 206 13.04 22.76 6.02
CA LEU A 206 13.58 23.36 4.79
C LEU A 206 13.36 24.89 4.74
N VAL A 207 12.26 25.40 5.30
CA VAL A 207 12.03 26.85 5.40
C VAL A 207 13.05 27.50 6.32
N GLU A 208 13.31 26.93 7.48
CA GLU A 208 14.32 27.42 8.43
C GLU A 208 15.72 27.39 7.82
N TYR A 209 16.12 26.26 7.23
CA TYR A 209 17.42 26.12 6.55
C TYR A 209 17.66 27.19 5.47
N CYS A 210 16.60 27.63 4.79
CA CYS A 210 16.68 28.66 3.76
C CYS A 210 16.69 30.11 4.26
N ARG A 211 16.47 30.35 5.55
CA ARG A 211 16.49 31.69 6.17
C ARG A 211 17.84 32.04 6.78
N GLU A 212 18.54 31.03 7.32
CA GLU A 212 19.92 31.15 7.83
C GLU A 212 20.91 31.51 6.73
#